data_AF-A0AAU0R9S6-F1
#
_entry.id   AF-A0AAU0R9S6-F1
#
_cell.length_a   1.000
_cell.length_b   1.000
_cell.length_c   1.000
_cell.angle_alpha   90.00
_cell.angle_beta   90.00
_cell.angle_gamma   90.00
#
_symmetry.space_group_name_H-M   'P 1'
#
loop_
_entity.id
_entity.type
_entity.pdbx_description
1 polymer ?
#
loop_
_entity_poly.entity_id
_entity_poly.type
_entity_poly.pdbx_seq_one_letter_code
_entity_poly.pdbx_strand_id
1 'polypeptide(L)'
;MKSRLFVLSVLLTSQLAIGQHSNRKILHLVDDSTLTRLVIPDSALTCHADALYYSFELGDGKHHTGYDIYWFAPEIDGSYRLSITQKQLYLYSGHDNPNPNYLYWLVCITPNQYKLINKKIKNSKVLFGKPYGGFYPYYCVAYKEAVPENLYATLQRLITLFNSGLPAMEQIQLISKDEFEKINPVQLIMNDEEINEVPADEEVSTPS
;
A
#
# COMPACT_ATOMS: atom_id res chain seq x y z
N MET A 1 -25.66 -38.53 30.99
CA MET A 1 -25.40 -38.40 29.53
C MET A 1 -24.59 -37.13 29.33
N LYS A 2 -23.28 -37.25 29.12
CA LYS A 2 -22.34 -36.12 29.10
C LYS A 2 -22.01 -35.74 27.66
N SER A 3 -22.23 -34.45 27.38
CA SER A 3 -21.75 -33.68 26.23
C SER A 3 -20.33 -34.08 25.82
N ARG A 4 -20.17 -34.59 24.59
CA ARG A 4 -18.88 -34.85 23.94
C ARG A 4 -18.97 -34.70 22.42
N LEU A 5 -19.58 -33.61 21.93
CA LEU A 5 -19.73 -33.40 20.48
C LEU A 5 -19.40 -31.98 19.99
N PHE A 6 -18.75 -31.15 20.81
CA PHE A 6 -18.49 -29.74 20.46
C PHE A 6 -17.01 -29.32 20.42
N VAL A 7 -16.07 -30.27 20.41
CA VAL A 7 -14.62 -29.95 20.39
C VAL A 7 -13.94 -30.34 19.07
N LEU A 8 -14.58 -31.13 18.20
CA LEU A 8 -13.97 -31.56 16.94
C LEU A 8 -14.07 -30.54 15.79
N SER A 9 -15.01 -29.61 15.84
CA SER A 9 -15.23 -28.63 14.77
C SER A 9 -14.23 -27.45 14.80
N VAL A 10 -13.71 -27.09 15.98
CA VAL A 10 -12.77 -25.96 16.12
C VAL A 10 -11.34 -26.36 15.70
N LEU A 11 -10.97 -27.63 15.86
CA LEU A 11 -9.64 -28.15 15.47
C LEU A 11 -9.51 -28.39 13.95
N LEU A 12 -10.61 -28.67 13.24
CA LEU A 12 -10.57 -28.80 11.78
C LEU A 12 -10.49 -27.44 11.07
N THR A 13 -11.09 -26.38 11.62
CA THR A 13 -11.01 -25.05 11.00
C THR A 13 -9.65 -24.38 11.21
N SER A 14 -8.96 -24.66 12.32
CA SER A 14 -7.61 -24.13 12.56
C SER A 14 -6.55 -24.81 11.70
N GLN A 15 -6.65 -26.12 11.44
CA GLN A 15 -5.72 -26.81 10.53
C GLN A 15 -5.93 -26.41 9.05
N LEU A 16 -7.16 -26.07 8.65
CA LEU A 16 -7.43 -25.51 7.31
C LEU A 16 -6.88 -24.09 7.14
N ALA A 17 -6.88 -23.28 8.20
CA ALA A 17 -6.22 -21.97 8.18
C ALA A 17 -4.69 -22.13 8.09
N ILE A 18 -4.09 -23.00 8.92
CA ILE A 18 -2.63 -23.25 8.91
C ILE A 18 -2.17 -23.87 7.58
N GLY A 19 -2.98 -24.73 6.96
CA GLY A 19 -2.71 -25.35 5.65
C GLY A 19 -2.86 -24.41 4.44
N GLN A 20 -3.45 -23.22 4.61
CA GLN A 20 -3.56 -22.22 3.54
C GLN A 20 -2.36 -21.25 3.48
N HIS A 21 -1.51 -21.23 4.51
CA HIS A 21 -0.33 -20.35 4.56
C HIS A 21 0.96 -21.02 4.05
N SER A 22 1.01 -22.34 3.91
CA SER A 22 2.27 -23.06 3.62
C SER A 22 2.80 -22.89 2.18
N ASN A 23 2.04 -22.27 1.27
CA ASN A 23 2.44 -22.04 -0.13
C ASN A 23 2.45 -20.54 -0.52
N ARG A 24 2.30 -19.62 0.43
CA ARG A 24 2.32 -18.19 0.11
C ARG A 24 3.75 -17.67 -0.01
N LYS A 25 4.05 -16.97 -1.09
CA LYS A 25 5.28 -16.19 -1.24
C LYS A 25 5.12 -14.84 -0.53
N ILE A 26 5.67 -14.76 0.67
CA ILE A 26 5.65 -13.53 1.48
C ILE A 26 7.01 -12.84 1.35
N LEU A 27 7.01 -11.54 1.01
CA LEU A 27 8.22 -10.72 1.03
C LEU A 27 8.25 -9.91 2.32
N HIS A 28 9.31 -10.07 3.10
CA HIS A 28 9.56 -9.25 4.29
C HIS A 28 10.31 -7.98 3.87
N LEU A 29 9.72 -6.83 4.18
CA LEU A 29 10.33 -5.54 3.92
C LEU A 29 11.25 -5.18 5.10
N VAL A 30 12.54 -4.99 4.80
CA VAL A 30 13.51 -4.50 5.77
C VAL A 30 13.41 -2.99 5.81
N ASP A 31 13.33 -2.43 7.01
CA ASP A 31 13.23 -1.01 7.24
C ASP A 31 14.50 -0.27 6.74
N ASP A 32 14.30 0.81 5.99
CA ASP A 32 15.37 1.73 5.62
C ASP A 32 15.37 2.86 6.65
N SER A 33 16.18 2.69 7.70
CA SER A 33 16.30 3.66 8.82
C SER A 33 16.64 5.11 8.39
N THR A 34 17.04 5.33 7.14
CA THR A 34 17.28 6.67 6.58
C THR A 34 16.04 7.31 5.96
N LEU A 35 14.97 6.53 5.77
CA LEU A 35 13.73 6.95 5.16
C LEU A 35 12.57 6.81 6.14
N THR A 36 11.88 7.92 6.37
CA THR A 36 10.71 7.97 7.25
C THR A 36 9.44 7.40 6.59
N ARG A 37 9.60 6.54 5.56
CA ARG A 37 8.51 5.90 4.79
C ARG A 37 8.97 4.58 4.20
N LEU A 38 8.02 3.65 4.10
CA LEU A 38 8.17 2.36 3.43
C LEU A 38 8.67 2.52 1.99
N VAL A 39 9.70 1.76 1.63
CA VAL A 39 10.12 1.56 0.24
C VAL A 39 9.73 0.15 -0.17
N ILE A 40 8.83 0.04 -1.14
CA ILE A 40 8.36 -1.25 -1.64
C ILE A 40 9.34 -1.73 -2.71
N PRO A 41 9.87 -2.95 -2.66
CA PRO A 41 10.72 -3.49 -3.73
C PRO A 41 10.02 -3.36 -5.08
N ASP A 42 10.73 -2.88 -6.10
CA ASP A 42 10.22 -2.75 -7.47
C ASP A 42 9.72 -4.09 -8.04
N SER A 43 10.30 -5.19 -7.56
CA SER A 43 9.88 -6.55 -7.88
C SER A 43 8.57 -7.00 -7.21
N ALA A 44 7.97 -6.22 -6.31
CA ALA A 44 6.83 -6.66 -5.49
C ALA A 44 5.67 -7.19 -6.34
N LEU A 45 5.31 -6.48 -7.41
CA LEU A 45 4.21 -6.88 -8.31
C LEU A 45 4.63 -7.92 -9.36
N THR A 46 5.92 -7.96 -9.73
CA THR A 46 6.42 -8.81 -10.84
C THR A 46 6.91 -10.18 -10.38
N CYS A 47 7.24 -10.32 -9.09
CA CYS A 47 7.74 -11.58 -8.54
C CYS A 47 6.62 -12.54 -8.10
N HIS A 48 5.36 -12.18 -8.37
CA HIS A 48 4.17 -12.95 -7.96
C HIS A 48 4.16 -13.26 -6.45
N ALA A 49 4.47 -12.27 -5.62
CA ALA A 49 4.29 -12.38 -4.18
C ALA A 49 2.79 -12.43 -3.85
N ASP A 50 2.41 -13.24 -2.87
CA ASP A 50 1.04 -13.25 -2.34
C ASP A 50 0.85 -12.11 -1.33
N ALA A 51 1.89 -11.80 -0.57
CA ALA A 51 1.85 -10.73 0.43
C ALA A 51 3.21 -10.01 0.58
N LEU A 52 3.13 -8.74 0.96
CA LEU A 52 4.23 -7.95 1.51
C LEU A 52 3.98 -7.78 3.01
N TYR A 53 4.97 -8.22 3.80
CA TYR A 53 4.98 -8.03 5.24
C TYR A 53 5.87 -6.85 5.59
N TYR A 54 5.37 -5.92 6.40
CA TYR A 54 6.15 -4.80 6.92
C TYR A 54 5.71 -4.40 8.34
N SER A 55 6.69 -4.04 9.18
CA SER A 55 6.46 -3.38 10.46
C SER A 55 6.49 -1.87 10.24
N PHE A 56 5.47 -1.15 10.69
CA PHE A 56 5.45 0.31 10.58
C PHE A 56 6.23 0.89 11.76
N GLU A 57 7.49 1.29 11.58
CA GLU A 57 7.99 2.41 12.39
C GLU A 57 7.44 3.68 11.75
N LEU A 58 6.30 4.14 12.28
CA LEU A 58 5.77 5.45 11.97
C LEU A 58 6.89 6.43 12.34
N GLY A 59 7.50 7.06 11.33
CA GLY A 59 8.34 8.23 11.57
C GLY A 59 7.58 9.15 12.54
N ASP A 60 8.30 9.78 13.46
CA ASP A 60 7.83 10.54 14.65
C ASP A 60 6.83 11.69 14.42
N GLY A 61 6.12 11.74 13.30
CA GLY A 61 5.21 12.80 12.87
C GLY A 61 5.93 14.06 12.40
N LYS A 62 7.22 14.23 12.71
CA LYS A 62 7.99 15.44 12.44
C LYS A 62 8.78 15.36 11.14
N HIS A 63 9.15 14.17 10.70
CA HIS A 63 10.03 13.97 9.54
C HIS A 63 9.35 13.37 8.30
N HIS A 64 8.01 13.33 8.25
CA HIS A 64 7.27 12.78 7.11
C HIS A 64 7.55 13.52 5.80
N THR A 65 8.28 12.90 4.87
CA THR A 65 8.42 13.39 3.50
C THR A 65 7.49 12.60 2.56
N GLY A 66 6.38 13.21 2.14
CA GLY A 66 5.49 12.63 1.13
C GLY A 66 4.09 13.20 1.12
N TYR A 67 3.23 12.63 0.28
CA TYR A 67 1.79 12.84 0.28
C TYR A 67 1.08 11.49 0.21
N ASP A 68 -0.07 11.38 0.85
CA ASP A 68 -1.05 10.34 0.54
C ASP A 68 -2.29 11.00 -0.05
N ILE A 69 -2.52 10.73 -1.33
CA ILE A 69 -3.71 11.19 -2.02
C ILE A 69 -4.75 10.09 -1.92
N TYR A 70 -5.85 10.36 -1.25
CA TYR A 70 -6.86 9.35 -0.96
C TYR A 70 -8.20 9.70 -1.61
N TRP A 71 -8.97 8.66 -1.94
CA TRP A 71 -10.36 8.78 -2.35
C TRP A 71 -11.17 7.58 -1.87
N PHE A 72 -12.46 7.82 -1.60
CA PHE A 72 -13.37 6.80 -1.12
C PHE A 72 -13.68 5.78 -2.23
N ALA A 73 -13.77 4.52 -1.83
CA ALA A 73 -14.00 3.37 -2.71
C ALA A 73 -15.09 2.48 -2.07
N PRO A 74 -16.38 2.78 -2.34
CA PRO A 74 -17.50 2.05 -1.76
C PRO A 74 -17.48 0.56 -2.09
N GLU A 75 -16.98 0.19 -3.27
CA GLU A 75 -16.99 -1.17 -3.81
C GLU A 75 -16.07 -2.13 -3.05
N ILE A 76 -15.10 -1.59 -2.31
CA ILE A 76 -14.22 -2.37 -1.43
C ILE A 76 -14.47 -2.10 0.06
N ASP A 77 -15.52 -1.34 0.40
CA ASP A 77 -15.76 -0.85 1.77
C ASP A 77 -14.50 -0.21 2.39
N GLY A 78 -13.96 0.79 1.69
CA GLY A 78 -12.71 1.42 2.10
C GLY A 78 -12.31 2.61 1.24
N SER A 79 -11.01 2.76 1.04
CA SER A 79 -10.42 3.83 0.26
C SER A 79 -9.27 3.32 -0.59
N TYR A 80 -9.00 4.00 -1.70
CA TYR A 80 -7.71 3.89 -2.36
C TYR A 80 -6.82 5.05 -1.97
N ARG A 81 -5.51 4.78 -1.95
CA ARG A 81 -4.48 5.73 -1.60
C ARG A 81 -3.36 5.63 -2.63
N LEU A 82 -3.01 6.77 -3.24
CA LEU A 82 -1.77 6.94 -3.99
C LEU A 82 -0.76 7.61 -3.08
N SER A 83 0.18 6.83 -2.56
CA SER A 83 1.29 7.35 -1.76
C SER A 83 2.41 7.83 -2.67
N ILE A 84 2.97 8.97 -2.31
CA ILE A 84 4.08 9.63 -2.99
C ILE A 84 5.21 9.75 -1.98
N THR A 85 6.34 9.13 -2.30
CA THR A 85 7.58 9.16 -1.51
C THR A 85 8.71 9.72 -2.36
N GLN A 86 9.87 9.96 -1.76
CA GLN A 86 11.03 10.45 -2.52
C GLN A 86 11.55 9.46 -3.57
N LYS A 87 11.25 8.16 -3.40
CA LYS A 87 11.71 7.09 -4.28
C LYS A 87 10.60 6.53 -5.18
N GLN A 88 9.32 6.63 -4.78
CA GLN A 88 8.25 5.82 -5.40
C GLN A 88 6.88 6.50 -5.36
N LEU A 89 6.04 6.12 -6.33
CA LEU A 89 4.59 6.25 -6.27
C LEU A 89 4.00 4.85 -6.18
N TYR A 90 3.07 4.63 -5.26
CA TYR A 90 2.35 3.36 -5.16
C TYR A 90 0.89 3.53 -4.81
N LEU A 91 0.06 2.72 -5.46
CA LEU A 91 -1.39 2.68 -5.31
C LEU A 91 -1.77 1.46 -4.49
N TYR A 92 -2.50 1.68 -3.39
CA TYR A 92 -2.96 0.62 -2.51
C TYR A 92 -4.35 0.92 -1.94
N SER A 93 -5.04 -0.12 -1.45
CA SER A 93 -6.28 0.05 -0.67
C SER A 93 -5.98 0.25 0.81
N GLY A 94 -6.86 0.98 1.48
CA GLY A 94 -6.88 1.20 2.92
C GLY A 94 -8.28 1.00 3.48
N HIS A 95 -8.42 0.09 4.44
CA HIS A 95 -9.66 -0.21 5.13
C HIS A 95 -9.57 0.14 6.62
N ASP A 96 -10.68 0.63 7.19
CA ASP A 96 -10.83 0.88 8.63
C ASP A 96 -11.55 -0.31 9.33
N ASN A 97 -11.58 -1.48 8.67
CA ASN A 97 -12.25 -2.72 9.07
C ASN A 97 -11.28 -3.92 8.82
N PRO A 98 -11.61 -5.19 9.12
CA PRO A 98 -10.66 -6.29 9.01
C PRO A 98 -10.33 -6.70 7.55
N ASN A 99 -10.82 -5.96 6.54
CA ASN A 99 -10.50 -6.25 5.16
C ASN A 99 -9.02 -5.99 4.90
N PRO A 100 -8.32 -6.92 4.22
CA PRO A 100 -6.91 -6.75 3.91
C PRO A 100 -6.68 -5.59 2.94
N ASN A 101 -5.58 -4.88 3.16
CA ASN A 101 -5.08 -3.87 2.22
C ASN A 101 -4.34 -4.56 1.06
N TYR A 102 -4.37 -3.98 -0.14
CA TYR A 102 -3.70 -4.53 -1.31
C TYR A 102 -2.92 -3.46 -2.08
N LEU A 103 -1.75 -3.83 -2.60
CA LEU A 103 -0.96 -3.05 -3.54
C LEU A 103 -1.37 -3.37 -4.97
N TYR A 104 -1.73 -2.35 -5.75
CA TYR A 104 -2.22 -2.48 -7.13
C TYR A 104 -1.24 -1.99 -8.18
N TRP A 105 -0.41 -1.00 -7.84
CA TRP A 105 0.52 -0.40 -8.80
C TRP A 105 1.66 0.29 -8.08
N LEU A 106 2.84 0.28 -8.70
CA LEU A 106 4.07 0.85 -8.17
C LEU A 106 4.92 1.36 -9.34
N VAL A 107 5.55 2.51 -9.16
CA VAL A 107 6.60 3.00 -10.04
C VAL A 107 7.68 3.73 -9.23
N CYS A 108 8.94 3.55 -9.61
CA CYS A 108 10.04 4.32 -9.06
C CYS A 108 10.08 5.72 -9.68
N ILE A 109 10.43 6.71 -8.86
CA ILE A 109 10.63 8.08 -9.29
C ILE A 109 11.94 8.65 -8.74
N THR A 110 12.44 9.65 -9.43
CA THR A 110 13.62 10.41 -9.05
C THR A 110 13.29 11.49 -8.01
N PRO A 111 14.28 11.98 -7.26
CA PRO A 111 14.09 13.13 -6.36
C PRO A 111 13.57 14.40 -7.06
N ASN A 112 13.91 14.60 -8.34
CA ASN A 112 13.41 15.75 -9.09
C ASN A 112 11.93 15.61 -9.44
N GLN A 113 11.51 14.44 -9.92
CA GLN A 113 10.10 14.11 -10.14
C GLN A 113 9.29 14.32 -8.85
N TYR A 114 9.76 13.78 -7.72
CA TYR A 114 9.14 13.97 -6.41
C TYR A 114 8.91 15.47 -6.07
N LYS A 115 9.96 16.30 -6.22
CA LYS A 115 9.88 17.74 -5.95
C LYS A 115 8.85 18.45 -6.83
N LEU A 116 8.82 18.12 -8.12
CA LEU A 116 7.89 18.73 -9.09
C LEU A 116 6.44 18.28 -8.87
N ILE A 117 6.22 17.01 -8.56
CA ILE A 117 4.91 16.45 -8.18
C ILE A 117 4.37 17.15 -6.94
N ASN A 118 5.20 17.27 -5.89
CA ASN A 118 4.81 17.99 -4.67
C ASN A 118 4.45 19.46 -4.93
N LYS A 119 5.22 20.13 -5.80
CA LYS A 119 4.90 21.50 -6.22
C LYS A 119 3.56 21.54 -6.95
N LYS A 120 3.28 20.57 -7.82
CA LYS A 120 2.00 20.47 -8.55
C LYS A 120 0.83 20.30 -7.58
N ILE A 121 0.92 19.37 -6.63
CA ILE A 121 -0.11 19.14 -5.61
C ILE A 121 -0.39 20.42 -4.81
N LYS A 122 0.67 21.10 -4.32
CA LYS A 122 0.55 22.35 -3.57
C LYS A 122 -0.11 23.49 -4.37
N ASN A 123 0.05 23.50 -5.69
CA ASN A 123 -0.54 24.51 -6.58
C ASN A 123 -1.95 24.14 -7.05
N SER A 124 -2.35 22.88 -6.95
CA SER A 124 -3.65 22.36 -7.38
C SER A 124 -4.65 22.21 -6.22
N LYS A 125 -4.64 23.13 -5.24
CA LYS A 125 -5.50 23.08 -4.03
C LYS A 125 -7.00 23.01 -4.31
N VAL A 126 -7.45 23.40 -5.50
CA VAL A 126 -8.86 23.26 -5.90
C VAL A 126 -9.25 21.79 -6.04
N LEU A 127 -8.33 20.96 -6.55
CA LEU A 127 -8.49 19.51 -6.76
C LEU A 127 -8.28 18.70 -5.48
N PHE A 128 -7.47 19.23 -4.57
CA PHE A 128 -7.08 18.55 -3.34
C PHE A 128 -7.82 19.10 -2.11
N GLY A 129 -8.52 18.24 -1.38
CA GLY A 129 -9.30 18.57 -0.19
C GLY A 129 -8.67 18.12 1.12
N LYS A 130 -9.36 18.39 2.23
CA LYS A 130 -9.05 17.77 3.53
C LYS A 130 -9.55 16.31 3.54
N PRO A 131 -8.83 15.41 4.24
CA PRO A 131 -9.31 14.11 4.71
C PRO A 131 -10.79 14.06 5.11
N TYR A 132 -11.53 13.03 4.65
CA TYR A 132 -12.87 12.69 5.14
C TYR A 132 -12.66 11.91 6.45
N GLY A 133 -13.24 12.38 7.57
CA GLY A 133 -12.99 11.80 8.89
C GLY A 133 -11.72 12.35 9.57
N GLY A 134 -11.69 12.35 10.91
CA GLY A 134 -10.72 13.07 11.74
C GLY A 134 -9.26 12.56 11.72
N PHE A 135 -8.38 13.31 12.40
CA PHE A 135 -6.94 13.07 12.69
C PHE A 135 -6.07 12.38 11.61
N TYR A 136 -6.34 12.64 10.33
CA TYR A 136 -5.34 12.30 9.32
C TYR A 136 -4.14 13.26 9.42
N PRO A 137 -2.90 12.74 9.35
CA PRO A 137 -1.69 13.55 9.39
C PRO A 137 -1.66 14.62 8.29
N TYR A 138 -0.88 15.69 8.49
CA TYR A 138 -0.80 16.86 7.58
C TYR A 138 -0.44 16.56 6.11
N TYR A 139 0.03 15.35 5.80
CA TYR A 139 0.43 14.90 4.47
C TYR A 139 -0.68 14.16 3.70
N CYS A 140 -1.85 13.94 4.29
CA CYS A 140 -2.98 13.31 3.61
C CYS A 140 -3.88 14.36 2.93
N VAL A 141 -4.24 14.14 1.67
CA VAL A 141 -5.11 15.04 0.89
C VAL A 141 -6.18 14.28 0.11
N ALA A 142 -7.40 14.82 0.08
CA ALA A 142 -8.53 14.23 -0.66
C ALA A 142 -8.37 14.49 -2.15
N TYR A 143 -8.63 13.52 -3.01
CA TYR A 143 -8.82 13.82 -4.43
C TYR A 143 -10.30 14.01 -4.76
N LYS A 144 -10.69 15.24 -5.12
CA LYS A 144 -12.10 15.60 -5.33
C LYS A 144 -12.66 15.17 -6.69
N GLU A 145 -11.80 14.91 -7.67
CA GLU A 145 -12.19 14.50 -9.03
C GLU A 145 -11.99 12.99 -9.27
N ALA A 146 -11.93 12.23 -8.17
CA ALA A 146 -11.91 10.78 -8.24
C ALA A 146 -13.15 10.26 -8.96
N VAL A 147 -12.98 9.14 -9.65
CA VAL A 147 -14.06 8.32 -10.20
C VAL A 147 -14.08 7.06 -9.32
N PRO A 148 -14.89 7.02 -8.25
CA PRO A 148 -14.83 5.95 -7.25
C PRO A 148 -14.96 4.55 -7.85
N GLU A 149 -15.91 4.39 -8.76
CA GLU A 149 -16.20 3.15 -9.49
C GLU A 149 -15.11 2.75 -10.52
N ASN A 150 -14.05 3.55 -10.68
CA ASN A 150 -13.01 3.30 -11.68
C ASN A 150 -11.62 3.72 -11.18
N LEU A 151 -10.98 2.76 -10.51
CA LEU A 151 -9.63 2.89 -9.97
C LEU A 151 -8.61 3.36 -11.02
N TYR A 152 -8.58 2.70 -12.19
CA TYR A 152 -7.62 3.03 -13.25
C TYR A 152 -7.84 4.44 -13.81
N ALA A 153 -9.09 4.87 -14.04
CA ALA A 153 -9.39 6.21 -14.54
C ALA A 153 -8.95 7.28 -13.53
N THR A 154 -9.12 7.03 -12.23
CA THR A 154 -8.65 7.93 -11.18
C THR A 154 -7.12 8.01 -11.15
N LEU A 155 -6.42 6.87 -11.21
CA LEU A 155 -4.96 6.83 -11.31
C LEU A 155 -4.47 7.57 -12.56
N GLN A 156 -5.07 7.34 -13.73
CA GLN A 156 -4.72 7.99 -14.98
C GLN A 156 -4.86 9.52 -14.91
N ARG A 157 -5.93 10.03 -14.30
CA ARG A 157 -6.12 11.47 -14.09
C ARG A 157 -5.02 12.07 -13.22
N LEU A 158 -4.65 11.39 -12.12
CA LEU A 158 -3.57 11.83 -11.23
C LEU A 158 -2.21 11.83 -11.95
N ILE A 159 -1.88 10.76 -12.68
CA ILE A 159 -0.62 10.71 -13.45
C ILE A 159 -0.59 11.77 -14.54
N THR A 160 -1.69 12.01 -15.24
CA THR A 160 -1.80 13.09 -16.23
C THR A 160 -1.59 14.46 -15.60
N LEU A 161 -2.20 14.70 -14.43
CA LEU A 161 -2.01 15.92 -13.66
C LEU A 161 -0.54 16.11 -13.28
N PHE A 162 0.14 15.07 -12.81
CA PHE A 162 1.56 15.12 -12.46
C PHE A 162 2.44 15.37 -13.68
N ASN A 163 2.22 14.64 -14.78
CA ASN A 163 2.97 14.78 -16.02
C ASN A 163 2.85 16.18 -16.64
N SER A 164 1.73 16.88 -16.43
CA SER A 164 1.58 18.29 -16.86
C SER A 164 2.50 19.26 -16.10
N GLY A 165 3.09 18.84 -14.98
CA GLY A 165 4.10 19.58 -14.22
C GLY A 165 5.54 19.08 -14.43
N LEU A 166 5.74 18.04 -15.24
CA LEU A 166 7.04 17.40 -15.46
C LEU A 166 7.58 17.71 -16.87
N PRO A 167 8.91 17.86 -17.04
CA PRO A 167 9.53 17.84 -18.36
C PRO A 167 9.19 16.57 -19.13
N ALA A 168 9.09 16.64 -20.47
CA ALA A 168 8.70 15.51 -21.31
C ALA A 168 9.54 14.24 -21.06
N MET A 169 10.85 14.39 -20.87
CA MET A 169 11.79 13.30 -20.59
C MET A 169 11.68 12.70 -19.18
N GLU A 170 10.96 13.36 -18.26
CA GLU A 170 10.75 12.92 -16.88
C GLU A 170 9.30 12.50 -16.62
N GLN A 171 8.47 12.41 -17.65
CA GLN A 171 7.07 12.01 -17.47
C GLN A 171 6.99 10.56 -17.00
N ILE A 172 6.13 10.33 -16.01
CA ILE A 172 5.82 9.02 -15.47
C ILE A 172 5.03 8.26 -16.54
N GLN A 173 5.55 7.10 -16.93
CA GLN A 173 4.86 6.19 -17.83
C GLN A 173 3.85 5.38 -17.04
N LEU A 174 2.57 5.56 -17.35
CA LEU A 174 1.51 4.70 -16.84
C LEU A 174 1.34 3.52 -17.79
N ILE A 175 1.28 2.31 -17.24
CA ILE A 175 0.92 1.11 -18.00
C ILE A 175 -0.46 1.24 -18.62
N SER A 176 -0.75 0.47 -19.66
CA SER A 176 -2.08 0.47 -20.27
C SER A 176 -3.16 -0.04 -19.31
N LYS A 177 -4.43 0.29 -19.61
CA LYS A 177 -5.58 -0.20 -18.85
C LYS A 177 -5.59 -1.74 -18.80
N ASP A 178 -5.38 -2.38 -19.94
CA ASP A 178 -5.39 -3.83 -20.07
C ASP A 178 -4.25 -4.50 -19.28
N GLU A 179 -3.08 -3.86 -19.18
CA GLU A 179 -1.98 -4.33 -18.35
C GLU A 179 -2.29 -4.15 -16.86
N PHE A 180 -2.86 -3.00 -16.50
CA PHE A 180 -3.26 -2.72 -15.12
C PHE A 180 -4.30 -3.73 -14.60
N GLU A 181 -5.33 -4.03 -15.40
CA GLU A 181 -6.37 -5.00 -15.03
C GLU A 181 -5.85 -6.45 -14.93
N LYS A 182 -4.66 -6.74 -15.46
CA LYS A 182 -3.99 -8.05 -15.34
C LYS A 182 -3.04 -8.13 -14.14
N ILE A 183 -2.80 -7.04 -13.42
CA ILE A 183 -1.99 -7.08 -12.21
C ILE A 183 -2.72 -7.92 -11.17
N ASN A 184 -2.02 -8.92 -10.61
CA ASN A 184 -2.45 -9.59 -9.40
C ASN A 184 -2.08 -8.70 -8.20
N PRO A 185 -3.06 -8.12 -7.47
CA PRO A 185 -2.74 -7.25 -6.35
C PRO A 185 -2.07 -8.04 -5.23
N VAL A 186 -1.09 -7.45 -4.58
CA VAL A 186 -0.31 -8.10 -3.52
C VAL A 186 -0.86 -7.66 -2.17
N GLN A 187 -1.18 -8.61 -1.28
CA GLN A 187 -1.71 -8.28 0.05
C GLN A 187 -0.67 -7.50 0.86
N LEU A 188 -1.08 -6.42 1.50
CA LEU A 188 -0.28 -5.65 2.44
C LEU A 188 -0.63 -6.10 3.86
N ILE A 189 0.34 -6.70 4.56
CA ILE A 189 0.20 -7.15 5.94
C ILE A 189 0.99 -6.19 6.83
N MET A 190 0.26 -5.36 7.58
CA MET A 190 0.79 -4.41 8.55
C MET A 190 0.64 -5.01 9.95
N ASN A 191 1.71 -5.05 10.71
CA ASN A 191 1.69 -5.63 12.04
C ASN A 191 1.97 -4.57 13.11
N ASP A 192 0.94 -4.19 13.87
CA ASP A 192 1.08 -3.38 15.10
C ASP A 192 0.90 -4.23 16.38
N GLU A 193 0.35 -5.47 16.33
CA GLU A 193 0.03 -6.27 17.54
C GLU A 193 0.23 -7.81 17.47
N GLU A 194 0.76 -8.44 16.41
CA GLU A 194 1.02 -9.90 16.35
C GLU A 194 2.44 -10.31 16.80
N ILE A 195 3.17 -9.48 17.56
CA ILE A 195 4.37 -9.93 18.31
C ILE A 195 3.95 -10.22 19.75
N ASN A 196 3.12 -11.23 19.94
CA ASN A 196 3.09 -12.00 21.18
C ASN A 196 2.68 -13.45 20.99
N GLU A 197 2.48 -13.97 19.77
CA GLU A 197 2.21 -15.40 19.57
C GLU A 197 2.72 -15.94 18.22
N VAL A 198 4.03 -15.91 17.97
CA VAL A 198 4.67 -16.93 17.10
C VAL A 198 6.00 -17.35 17.74
N PRO A 199 6.28 -18.66 17.91
CA PRO A 199 7.51 -19.14 18.53
C PRO A 199 8.74 -18.83 17.67
N ALA A 200 9.88 -18.70 18.33
CA ALA A 200 11.20 -18.53 17.73
C ALA A 200 11.53 -19.60 16.65
N ASP A 201 12.54 -19.26 15.84
CA ASP A 201 13.30 -20.07 14.87
C ASP A 201 12.88 -19.81 13.40
N GLU A 202 13.75 -19.48 12.43
CA GLU A 202 15.20 -19.68 12.28
C GLU A 202 15.89 -18.41 11.74
N GLU A 203 16.96 -17.96 12.41
CA GLU A 203 17.92 -17.01 11.84
C GLU A 203 18.79 -17.73 10.78
N VAL A 204 18.68 -17.34 9.52
CA VAL A 204 19.65 -17.77 8.49
C VAL A 204 20.87 -16.88 8.59
N SER A 205 21.89 -17.35 9.29
CA SER A 205 23.21 -16.73 9.35
C SER A 205 23.88 -16.79 7.97
N THR A 206 24.37 -15.66 7.46
CA THR A 206 25.27 -15.66 6.30
C THR A 206 26.71 -15.91 6.75
N PRO A 207 27.49 -16.76 6.05
CA PRO A 207 28.84 -17.09 6.45
C PRO A 207 29.80 -15.92 6.20
N SER A 208 30.74 -15.76 7.13
CA SER A 208 31.88 -14.83 7.08
C SER A 208 32.95 -15.26 6.08
#